data_AF-A0A0H2QZ31-F1
#
_entry.id   AF-A0A0H2QZ31-F1
#
_cell.length_a   1.000
_cell.length_b   1.000
_cell.length_c   1.000
_cell.angle_alpha   90.00
_cell.angle_beta   90.00
_cell.angle_gamma   90.00
#
_symmetry.space_group_name_H-M   'P 1'
#
loop_
_entity.id
_entity.type
_entity.pdbx_description
1 polymer ?
#
loop_
_entity_poly.entity_id
_entity_poly.type
_entity_poly.pdbx_seq_one_letter_code
_entity_poly.pdbx_strand_id
1 'polypeptide(L)' 'CKPCLAGKLHRGPIPKVAEHQASSVLALIHSDLHGPLPVEAHQKWRYWITFIDD' A
#
# COMPACT_ATOMS: atom_id res chain seq x y z
N CYS A 1 -1.46 -33.56 4.20
CA CYS A 1 -2.93 -33.41 4.30
C CYS A 1 -3.38 -32.23 3.41
N LYS A 2 -4.57 -32.27 2.78
CA LYS A 2 -5.05 -31.18 1.89
C LYS A 2 -5.12 -29.80 2.60
N PRO A 3 -5.66 -29.68 3.83
CA PRO A 3 -5.62 -28.42 4.58
C PRO A 3 -4.20 -27.92 4.88
N CYS A 4 -3.27 -28.85 5.13
CA CYS A 4 -1.87 -28.54 5.40
C CYS A 4 -1.17 -27.92 4.19
N LEU A 5 -1.54 -28.34 2.97
CA LEU A 5 -1.00 -27.79 1.73
C LEU A 5 -1.54 -26.37 1.50
N ALA A 6 -2.83 -26.14 1.76
CA ALA A 6 -3.45 -24.82 1.65
C ALA A 6 -2.91 -23.83 2.71
N GLY A 7 -2.65 -24.29 3.93
CA GLY A 7 -2.12 -23.46 5.03
C GLY A 7 -0.60 -23.28 5.03
N LYS A 8 0.14 -24.00 4.16
CA LYS A 8 1.60 -23.89 4.00
C LYS A 8 1.95 -23.47 2.57
N LEU A 9 1.20 -22.53 2.02
CA LEU A 9 1.53 -21.99 0.71
C LEU A 9 2.86 -21.24 0.82
N HIS A 10 3.87 -21.68 0.06
CA HIS A 10 5.08 -20.89 -0.12
C HIS A 10 4.76 -19.71 -1.04
N ARG A 11 5.25 -18.51 -0.69
CA ARG A 11 5.09 -17.34 -1.56
C ARG A 11 5.74 -17.65 -2.90
N GLY A 12 4.95 -17.68 -3.98
CA GLY A 12 5.49 -17.77 -5.33
C GLY A 12 6.38 -16.56 -5.64
N PRO A 13 7.17 -16.62 -6.73
CA PRO A 13 7.92 -15.46 -7.20
C PRO A 13 6.97 -14.29 -7.42
N ILE A 14 7.27 -13.14 -6.82
CA ILE A 14 6.53 -11.90 -7.06
C ILE A 14 7.35 -11.03 -8.00
N PRO A 15 6.76 -10.53 -9.10
CA PRO A 15 7.41 -9.58 -9.99
C PRO A 15 8.05 -8.45 -9.20
N LYS A 16 9.32 -8.17 -9.51
CA LYS A 16 10.09 -7.10 -8.85
C LYS A 16 10.03 -5.77 -9.61
N VAL A 17 9.44 -5.80 -10.80
CA VAL A 17 9.28 -4.65 -11.68
C VAL A 17 7.81 -4.23 -11.62
N ALA A 18 7.57 -2.93 -11.52
CA ALA A 18 6.23 -2.39 -11.59
C ALA A 18 5.66 -2.58 -13.01
N GLU A 19 4.41 -3.04 -13.09
CA GLU A 19 3.69 -3.19 -14.37
C GLU A 19 3.12 -1.86 -14.86
N HIS A 20 3.00 -0.88 -13.97
CA HIS A 20 2.45 0.45 -14.23
C HIS A 20 3.42 1.52 -13.73
N GLN A 21 3.70 2.48 -14.60
CA GLN A 21 4.45 3.71 -14.34
C GLN A 21 3.74 4.86 -15.06
N ALA A 22 3.71 6.05 -14.48
CA ALA A 22 3.16 7.22 -15.17
C ALA A 22 3.95 7.55 -16.44
N SER A 23 3.23 7.96 -17.49
CA SER A 23 3.82 8.43 -18.75
C SER A 23 3.92 9.96 -18.84
N SER A 24 3.25 10.67 -17.94
CA SER A 24 3.32 12.12 -17.81
C SER A 24 2.99 12.56 -16.40
N VAL A 25 3.40 13.79 -16.05
CA VAL A 25 3.10 14.43 -14.76
C VAL A 25 1.60 14.39 -14.48
N LEU A 26 1.22 13.98 -13.27
CA LEU A 26 -0.16 13.82 -12.78
C LEU A 26 -1.00 12.78 -13.53
N ALA A 27 -0.39 11.87 -14.31
CA ALA A 27 -1.13 10.80 -14.99
C ALA A 27 -1.58 9.68 -14.03
N LEU A 28 -0.88 9.48 -12.92
CA LEU A 28 -1.19 8.48 -11.91
C LEU A 28 -0.77 8.97 -10.53
N ILE A 29 -1.72 9.02 -9.59
CA ILE A 29 -1.47 9.41 -8.20
C ILE A 29 -1.74 8.23 -7.29
N HIS A 30 -0.74 7.82 -6.53
CA HIS A 30 -0.89 6.87 -5.43
C HIS A 30 -1.30 7.64 -4.18
N SER A 31 -2.47 7.29 -3.63
CA SER A 31 -2.92 7.84 -2.35
C SER A 31 -3.02 6.76 -1.29
N ASP A 32 -2.61 7.09 -0.09
CA ASP A 32 -2.70 6.19 1.06
C ASP A 32 -3.20 6.95 2.29
N LEU A 33 -4.13 6.33 3.01
CA LEU A 33 -4.70 6.87 4.24
C LEU A 33 -4.10 6.10 5.41
N HIS A 34 -3.31 6.80 6.20
CA HIS A 34 -2.71 6.23 7.39
C HIS A 34 -3.46 6.67 8.65
N GLY A 35 -3.94 5.68 9.41
CA GLY A 35 -4.53 5.88 10.74
C GLY A 35 -5.61 4.84 11.08
N PRO A 36 -6.24 4.96 12.26
CA PRO A 36 -6.03 6.00 13.26
C PRO A 36 -4.68 5.88 13.95
N LEU A 37 -3.97 7.00 14.07
CA LEU A 37 -2.73 7.09 14.83
C LEU A 37 -3.02 6.95 16.33
N PRO A 38 -2.12 6.30 17.08
CA PRO A 38 -2.28 6.11 18.53
C PRO A 38 -2.19 7.43 19.30
N VAL A 39 -1.47 8.41 18.77
CA VAL A 39 -1.31 9.75 19.35
C VAL A 39 -1.91 10.77 18.39
N GLU A 40 -2.70 11.69 18.93
CA GLU A 40 -3.29 12.78 18.16
C GLU A 40 -2.24 13.82 17.76
N ALA A 41 -2.35 14.35 16.55
CA ALA A 41 -1.61 15.55 16.16
C ALA A 41 -2.03 16.74 17.04
N HIS A 42 -1.23 17.82 17.05
CA HIS A 42 -1.53 19.03 17.82
C HIS A 42 -2.94 19.62 17.53
N GLN A 43 -3.44 19.42 16.32
CA GLN A 43 -4.76 19.87 15.87
C GLN A 43 -5.86 18.79 16.05
N LYS A 44 -5.60 17.73 16.81
CA LYS A 44 -6.51 16.61 17.12
C LYS A 44 -6.82 15.68 15.94
N TRP A 45 -6.02 15.72 14.87
CA TRP A 45 -6.12 14.77 13.78
C TRP A 45 -5.54 13.41 14.17
N ARG A 46 -6.19 12.33 13.76
CA ARG A 46 -5.71 10.93 13.91
C ARG A 46 -5.38 10.26 12.59
N TYR A 47 -5.62 10.94 11.49
CA TYR A 47 -5.38 10.40 10.15
C TYR A 47 -4.56 11.42 9.36
N TRP A 48 -3.75 10.90 8.45
CA TRP A 48 -3.10 11.68 7.42
C TRP A 48 -3.17 10.91 6.11
N ILE A 49 -3.25 11.65 5.02
CA ILE A 49 -3.33 11.10 3.67
C ILE A 49 -2.14 11.61 2.87
N THR A 50 -1.50 10.72 2.14
CA THR A 50 -0.44 11.06 1.19
C THR A 50 -1.00 11.02 -0.22
N PHE A 51 -0.48 11.89 -1.09
CA PHE A 51 -0.69 11.86 -2.54
C PHE A 51 0.69 11.91 -3.19
N ILE A 52 1.03 10.90 -3.96
CA ILE A 52 2.33 10.74 -4.62
C ILE A 52 2.06 10.61 -6.12
N ASP A 53 2.58 11.55 -6.90
CA ASP A 53 2.61 11.43 -8.36
C ASP A 53 3.67 10.38 -8.75
N ASP A 54 3.27 9.41 -9.58
CA ASP A 54 4.07 8.23 -9.95
C ASP A 54 5.17 8.53 -10.98
#